data_AF-A0A3P8HIJ7-F1
#
_entry.id   AF-A0A3P8HIJ7-F1
#
_cell.length_a   1.000
_cell.length_b   1.000
_cell.length_c   1.000
_cell.angle_alpha   90.00
_cell.angle_beta   90.00
_cell.angle_gamma   90.00
#
_symmetry.space_group_name_H-M   'P 1'
#
loop_
_entity.id
_entity.type
_entity.pdbx_description
1 polymer ?
#
loop_
_entity_poly.entity_id
_entity_poly.type
_entity_poly.pdbx_seq_one_letter_code
_entity_poly.pdbx_strand_id
1 'polypeptide(L)'
;MFDSETELPLHFQYADNSFNVPREKQTYYSGPDIYDYCPVYEVSNIDLVNNEYLEDMGPDSTCFDHEKILRKNKTTNEVYPRTSSCHKYKCSKNADLQVIINGKSFPCRAGDRSAHLKLEVQNVEFSTDIHCPPCQSVCNVG
;
A
#
# COMPACT_ATOMS: atom_id res chain seq x y z
N MET A 1 8.42 -14.53 8.09
CA MET A 1 8.36 -13.64 9.27
C MET A 1 9.60 -13.87 10.10
N PHE A 2 10.06 -12.82 10.77
CA PHE A 2 11.22 -12.80 11.66
C PHE A 2 10.75 -13.07 13.09
N ASP A 3 11.45 -13.96 13.76
CA ASP A 3 11.22 -14.31 15.16
C ASP A 3 12.17 -13.47 16.04
N SER A 4 11.62 -12.79 17.03
CA SER A 4 12.36 -11.94 17.97
C SER A 4 12.57 -12.67 19.29
N GLU A 5 13.77 -12.55 19.87
CA GLU A 5 14.08 -13.11 21.20
C GLU A 5 13.28 -12.44 22.33
N THR A 6 12.84 -11.20 22.12
CA THR A 6 12.03 -10.42 23.07
C THR A 6 10.71 -9.99 22.44
N GLU A 7 9.70 -9.76 23.28
CA GLU A 7 8.41 -9.24 22.84
C GLU A 7 8.60 -7.89 22.13
N LEU A 8 7.95 -7.72 20.99
CA LEU A 8 8.03 -6.51 20.18
C LEU A 8 7.25 -5.37 20.85
N PRO A 9 7.66 -4.10 20.67
CA PRO A 9 6.81 -2.97 21.01
C PRO A 9 5.42 -3.08 20.38
N LEU A 10 4.37 -2.63 21.08
CA LEU A 10 2.97 -2.76 20.62
C LEU A 10 2.75 -2.25 19.19
N HIS A 11 3.45 -1.19 18.80
CA HIS A 11 3.35 -0.60 17.46
C HIS A 11 4.06 -1.42 16.36
N PHE A 12 4.69 -2.55 16.68
CA PHE A 12 5.32 -3.48 15.72
C PHE A 12 4.72 -4.90 15.76
N GLN A 13 3.68 -5.12 16.57
CA GLN A 13 3.02 -6.42 16.72
C GLN A 13 1.92 -6.61 15.67
N TYR A 14 2.32 -6.96 14.45
CA TYR A 14 1.38 -7.07 13.30
C TYR A 14 1.06 -8.52 12.89
N ALA A 15 1.71 -9.52 13.48
CA ALA A 15 1.45 -10.92 13.16
C ALA A 15 0.08 -11.38 13.69
N ASP A 16 -0.68 -12.07 12.86
CA ASP A 16 -1.98 -12.67 13.20
C ASP A 16 -2.09 -14.12 12.72
N ASN A 17 -3.31 -14.67 12.77
CA ASN A 17 -3.59 -16.05 12.38
C ASN A 17 -3.37 -16.32 10.87
N SER A 18 -3.25 -15.29 10.03
CA SER A 18 -3.02 -15.45 8.59
C SER A 18 -1.59 -15.90 8.25
N PHE A 19 -0.64 -15.74 9.19
CA PHE A 19 0.78 -16.07 8.98
C PHE A 19 1.22 -17.42 9.57
N ASN A 20 0.27 -18.30 9.93
CA ASN A 20 0.55 -19.60 10.57
C ASN A 20 1.40 -19.51 11.85
N VAL A 21 1.30 -18.40 12.60
CA VAL A 21 1.98 -18.23 13.89
C VAL A 21 1.03 -18.48 15.05
N PRO A 22 1.41 -19.32 16.04
CA PRO A 22 0.62 -19.56 17.24
C PRO A 22 0.29 -18.26 17.97
N ARG A 23 -0.91 -18.17 18.56
CA ARG A 23 -1.42 -16.93 19.18
C ARG A 23 -0.49 -16.39 20.27
N GLU A 24 0.07 -17.28 21.08
CA GLU A 24 1.01 -16.98 22.16
C GLU A 24 2.37 -16.45 21.66
N LYS A 25 2.65 -16.59 20.36
CA LYS A 25 3.88 -16.15 19.72
C LYS A 25 3.71 -14.92 18.84
N GLN A 26 2.48 -14.50 18.53
CA GLN A 26 2.22 -13.40 17.60
C GLN A 26 2.93 -12.08 17.99
N THR A 27 3.12 -11.81 19.28
CA THR A 27 3.80 -10.60 19.77
C THR A 27 5.33 -10.62 19.61
N TYR A 28 5.89 -11.74 19.17
CA TYR A 28 7.32 -11.95 18.95
C TYR A 28 7.67 -12.03 17.45
N TYR A 29 6.67 -12.09 16.57
CA TYR A 29 6.88 -12.21 15.14
C TYR A 29 6.56 -10.91 14.41
N SER A 30 7.42 -10.56 13.44
CA SER A 30 7.28 -9.38 12.59
C SER A 30 7.75 -9.65 11.16
N GLY A 31 7.55 -8.68 10.27
CA GLY A 31 8.36 -8.59 9.06
C GLY A 31 9.73 -7.95 9.32
N PRO A 32 10.55 -7.80 8.26
CA PRO A 32 11.82 -7.08 8.35
C PRO A 32 11.69 -5.65 8.89
N ASP A 33 12.74 -5.15 9.55
CA ASP A 33 12.86 -3.76 9.99
C ASP A 33 12.81 -2.77 8.82
N ILE A 34 13.33 -3.14 7.65
CA ILE A 34 13.22 -2.35 6.40
C ILE A 34 11.78 -2.11 5.92
N TYR A 35 10.82 -2.87 6.45
CA TYR A 35 9.38 -2.69 6.21
C TYR A 35 8.65 -2.28 7.48
N ASP A 36 9.32 -1.60 8.40
CA ASP A 36 8.77 -1.20 9.70
C ASP A 36 8.08 -2.36 10.43
N TYR A 37 8.69 -3.54 10.39
CA TYR A 37 8.18 -4.74 11.05
C TYR A 37 6.83 -5.25 10.50
N CYS A 38 6.28 -4.63 9.44
CA CYS A 38 5.09 -5.13 8.76
C CYS A 38 5.38 -6.48 8.12
N PRO A 39 4.59 -7.53 8.40
CA PRO A 39 4.73 -8.84 7.79
C PRO A 39 4.36 -8.75 6.31
N VAL A 40 5.34 -8.34 5.52
CA VAL A 40 5.32 -8.57 4.09
C VAL A 40 5.46 -10.07 3.89
N TYR A 41 4.65 -10.63 3.00
CA TYR A 41 5.04 -11.90 2.41
C TYR A 41 6.44 -11.66 1.85
N GLU A 42 7.46 -12.40 2.32
CA GLU A 42 8.71 -12.48 1.59
C GLU A 42 8.34 -13.12 0.27
N VAL A 43 7.98 -12.26 -0.67
CA VAL A 43 7.70 -12.68 -2.01
C VAL A 43 9.09 -12.92 -2.55
N SER A 44 9.55 -14.16 -2.38
CA SER A 44 10.68 -14.73 -3.10
C SER A 44 10.49 -14.64 -4.63
N ASN A 45 9.41 -14.03 -5.11
CA ASN A 45 9.22 -13.40 -6.41
C ASN A 45 8.18 -12.25 -6.35
N ILE A 46 8.36 -11.17 -5.57
CA ILE A 46 7.83 -9.89 -6.08
C ILE A 46 8.78 -9.66 -7.22
N ASP A 47 8.24 -9.94 -8.39
CA ASP A 47 8.86 -9.61 -9.63
C ASP A 47 9.03 -8.07 -9.58
N LEU A 48 10.15 -7.58 -9.03
CA LEU A 48 10.53 -6.18 -9.08
C LEU A 48 10.67 -5.74 -10.56
N VAL A 49 10.69 -6.71 -11.48
CA VAL A 49 10.56 -6.55 -12.93
C VAL A 49 9.10 -6.31 -13.37
N ASN A 50 8.09 -6.80 -12.63
CA ASN A 50 6.67 -6.64 -12.90
C ASN A 50 5.90 -6.06 -11.68
N ASN A 51 6.17 -4.79 -11.32
CA ASN A 51 5.33 -4.03 -10.40
C ASN A 51 4.01 -3.63 -11.08
N GLU A 52 3.12 -4.61 -11.29
CA GLU A 52 1.88 -4.46 -12.07
C GLU A 52 0.88 -3.46 -11.46
N TYR A 53 0.95 -3.30 -10.13
CA TYR A 53 0.07 -2.41 -9.36
C TYR A 53 0.75 -1.09 -8.97
N LEU A 54 2.00 -0.89 -9.40
CA LEU A 54 2.82 0.29 -9.10
C LEU A 54 2.97 0.55 -7.59
N GLU A 55 3.08 -0.51 -6.80
CA GLU A 55 3.14 -0.44 -5.35
C GLU A 55 4.44 0.17 -4.84
N ASP A 56 4.30 0.91 -3.74
CA ASP A 56 5.39 1.39 -2.91
C ASP A 56 5.35 0.66 -1.55
N MET A 57 6.55 0.40 -1.01
CA MET A 57 6.73 -0.19 0.32
C MET A 57 7.49 0.78 1.23
N GLY A 58 7.24 0.71 2.54
CA GLY A 58 7.98 1.43 3.58
C GLY A 58 7.11 2.30 4.50
N PRO A 59 7.73 2.96 5.49
CA PRO A 59 7.06 3.78 6.53
C PRO A 59 6.06 4.82 6.03
N ASP A 60 6.33 5.35 4.85
CA ASP A 60 5.58 6.43 4.23
C ASP A 60 4.49 5.91 3.27
N SER A 61 4.17 4.62 3.35
CA SER A 61 3.20 3.94 2.50
C SER A 61 2.04 3.35 3.32
N THR A 62 0.85 3.31 2.73
CA THR A 62 -0.33 2.65 3.32
C THR A 62 -1.15 1.96 2.24
N CYS A 63 -2.08 1.11 2.65
CA CYS A 63 -2.98 0.42 1.73
C CYS A 63 -4.11 1.36 1.29
N PHE A 64 -4.32 1.46 -0.01
CA PHE A 64 -5.45 2.17 -0.61
C PHE A 64 -6.36 1.17 -1.32
N ASP A 65 -7.66 1.24 -1.02
CA ASP A 65 -8.67 0.53 -1.79
C ASP A 65 -8.93 1.25 -3.11
N HIS A 66 -9.19 0.49 -4.17
CA HIS A 66 -9.44 1.03 -5.50
C HIS A 66 -10.25 0.07 -6.37
N GLU A 67 -10.83 0.60 -7.44
CA GLU A 67 -11.42 -0.20 -8.51
C GLU A 67 -10.34 -1.00 -9.26
N LYS A 68 -10.73 -1.96 -10.11
CA LYS A 68 -9.76 -2.74 -10.89
C LYS A 68 -8.85 -1.84 -11.73
N ILE A 69 -7.54 -2.08 -11.68
CA ILE A 69 -6.58 -1.31 -12.48
C ILE A 69 -6.68 -1.74 -13.93
N LEU A 70 -6.81 -0.74 -14.80
CA LEU A 70 -6.71 -0.92 -16.25
C LEU A 70 -5.29 -0.54 -16.69
N ARG A 71 -4.63 -1.47 -17.38
CA ARG A 71 -3.33 -1.24 -18.01
C ARG A 71 -3.50 -1.30 -19.52
N LYS A 72 -3.09 -0.24 -20.20
CA LYS A 72 -3.26 -0.08 -21.64
C LYS A 72 -1.94 0.28 -22.30
N ASN A 73 -1.55 -0.52 -23.29
CA ASN A 73 -0.50 -0.16 -24.24
C ASN A 73 -1.10 -0.05 -25.64
N LYS A 74 -0.27 0.10 -26.68
CA LYS A 74 -0.76 0.25 -28.07
C LYS A 74 -1.52 -0.97 -28.60
N THR A 75 -1.30 -2.15 -28.03
CA THR A 75 -1.75 -3.45 -28.56
C THR A 75 -2.63 -4.24 -27.59
N THR A 76 -2.52 -4.02 -26.29
CA THR A 76 -3.24 -4.78 -25.25
C THR A 76 -3.93 -3.84 -24.26
N ASN A 77 -5.07 -4.30 -23.78
CA ASN A 77 -5.80 -3.76 -22.64
C ASN A 77 -5.94 -4.88 -21.61
N GLU A 78 -5.34 -4.71 -20.45
CA GLU A 78 -5.31 -5.68 -19.37
C GLU A 78 -6.06 -5.12 -18.17
N VAL A 79 -6.76 -6.00 -17.45
CA VAL A 79 -7.52 -5.67 -16.26
C VAL A 79 -6.97 -6.48 -15.10
N TYR A 80 -6.46 -5.78 -14.09
CA TYR A 80 -5.91 -6.39 -12.90
C TYR A 80 -7.00 -6.54 -11.83
N PRO A 81 -7.23 -7.75 -11.30
CA PRO A 81 -8.41 -8.04 -10.50
C PRO A 81 -8.32 -7.58 -9.04
N ARG A 82 -7.12 -7.32 -8.50
CA ARG A 82 -6.95 -6.87 -7.11
C ARG A 82 -7.45 -5.43 -6.97
N THR A 83 -8.12 -5.17 -5.86
CA THR A 83 -8.83 -3.91 -5.56
C THR A 83 -8.24 -3.16 -4.37
N SER A 84 -6.99 -3.45 -4.04
CA SER A 84 -6.23 -2.75 -3.01
C SER A 84 -4.74 -2.80 -3.36
N SER A 85 -3.98 -1.78 -3.01
CA SER A 85 -2.54 -1.74 -3.23
C SER A 85 -1.84 -0.74 -2.29
N CYS A 86 -0.57 -1.00 -2.00
CA CYS A 86 0.23 -0.15 -1.12
C CYS A 86 0.86 1.01 -1.89
N HIS A 87 0.66 2.24 -1.43
CA HIS A 87 1.20 3.44 -2.07
C HIS A 87 1.70 4.44 -1.05
N LYS A 88 2.70 5.23 -1.45
CA LYS A 88 3.19 6.36 -0.66
C LYS A 88 2.08 7.39 -0.47
N TYR A 89 2.14 8.15 0.60
CA TYR A 89 1.19 9.23 0.83
C TYR A 89 1.83 10.49 1.43
N LYS A 90 1.13 11.62 1.29
CA LYS A 90 1.46 12.88 1.95
C LYS A 90 0.24 13.46 2.61
N CYS A 91 0.43 13.94 3.82
CA CYS A 91 -0.57 14.65 4.60
C CYS A 91 -0.26 16.15 4.57
N SER A 92 -1.25 16.98 4.22
CA SER A 92 -1.15 18.44 4.35
C SER A 92 -1.73 18.91 5.69
N LYS A 93 -1.30 20.09 6.16
CA LYS A 93 -1.84 20.72 7.38
C LYS A 93 -3.35 21.01 7.33
N ASN A 94 -3.94 21.01 6.13
CA ASN A 94 -5.36 21.29 5.91
C ASN A 94 -6.20 20.01 5.74
N ALA A 95 -5.67 18.84 6.15
CA ALA A 95 -6.31 17.53 6.00
C ALA A 95 -6.50 17.06 4.55
N ASP A 96 -5.68 17.54 3.61
CA ASP A 96 -5.61 16.97 2.27
C ASP A 96 -4.66 15.78 2.28
N LEU A 97 -5.21 14.59 2.05
CA LEU A 97 -4.43 13.39 1.77
C LEU A 97 -4.04 13.40 0.29
N GLN A 98 -2.79 13.07 -0.01
CA GLN A 98 -2.34 12.83 -1.39
C GLN A 98 -1.75 11.44 -1.46
N VAL A 99 -2.27 10.61 -2.36
CA VAL A 99 -1.65 9.33 -2.72
C VAL A 99 -0.57 9.59 -3.76
N ILE A 100 0.57 8.91 -3.65
CA ILE A 100 1.71 9.05 -4.53
C ILE A 100 1.92 7.72 -5.23
N ILE A 101 1.85 7.73 -6.56
CA ILE A 101 1.95 6.51 -7.38
C ILE A 101 2.97 6.78 -8.48
N ASN A 102 4.02 5.97 -8.53
CA ASN A 102 5.15 6.16 -9.43
C ASN A 102 5.69 7.63 -9.40
N GLY A 103 5.81 8.19 -8.19
CA GLY A 103 6.30 9.55 -7.94
C GLY A 103 5.31 10.69 -8.27
N LYS A 104 4.12 10.40 -8.81
CA LYS A 104 3.09 11.40 -9.08
C LYS A 104 2.06 11.47 -7.96
N SER A 105 1.71 12.68 -7.54
CA SER A 105 0.73 12.90 -6.48
C SER A 105 -0.68 13.08 -7.04
N PHE A 106 -1.64 12.36 -6.47
CA PHE A 106 -3.06 12.44 -6.75
C PHE A 106 -3.81 12.87 -5.48
N PRO A 107 -4.67 13.90 -5.56
CA PRO A 107 -5.37 14.41 -4.39
C PRO A 107 -6.50 13.45 -3.98
N CYS A 108 -6.53 13.11 -2.69
CA CYS A 108 -7.67 12.51 -2.00
C CYS A 108 -8.26 13.55 -1.05
N ARG A 109 -9.22 14.34 -1.54
CA ARG A 109 -9.81 15.45 -0.80
C ARG A 109 -10.89 14.96 0.16
N ALA A 110 -11.04 15.66 1.28
CA ALA A 110 -12.12 15.40 2.22
C ALA A 110 -13.49 15.58 1.54
N GLY A 111 -14.29 14.51 1.49
CA GLY A 111 -15.62 14.48 0.89
C GLY A 111 -15.68 13.84 -0.51
N ASP A 112 -14.55 13.66 -1.18
CA ASP A 112 -14.48 12.87 -2.40
C ASP A 112 -14.56 11.38 -2.04
N ARG A 113 -15.54 10.66 -2.61
CA ARG A 113 -15.65 9.21 -2.42
C ARG A 113 -14.54 8.46 -3.17
N SER A 114 -14.05 9.04 -4.25
CA SER A 114 -12.99 8.46 -5.07
C SER A 114 -12.18 9.52 -5.82
N ALA A 115 -10.89 9.24 -6.01
CA ALA A 115 -9.99 10.00 -6.85
C ALA A 115 -9.68 9.21 -8.13
N HIS A 116 -9.95 9.81 -9.29
CA HIS A 116 -9.60 9.21 -10.57
C HIS A 116 -8.08 9.31 -10.80
N LEU A 117 -7.45 8.15 -10.90
CA LEU A 117 -6.04 8.03 -11.24
C LEU A 117 -5.89 7.66 -12.70
N LYS A 118 -5.05 8.43 -13.39
CA LYS A 118 -4.57 8.12 -14.72
C LYS A 118 -3.12 8.57 -14.86
N LEU A 119 -2.23 7.66 -15.22
CA LEU A 119 -0.82 7.94 -15.39
C LEU A 119 -0.20 7.09 -16.48
N GLU A 120 0.87 7.61 -17.09
CA GLU A 120 1.67 6.88 -18.06
C GLU A 120 3.04 6.56 -17.46
N VAL A 121 3.46 5.29 -17.53
CA VAL A 121 4.78 4.78 -17.17
C VAL A 121 5.35 4.05 -18.38
N GLN A 122 6.50 4.51 -18.89
CA GLN A 122 7.19 3.84 -20.00
C GLN A 122 6.28 3.56 -21.23
N ASN A 123 5.41 4.52 -21.60
CA ASN A 123 4.41 4.40 -22.70
C ASN A 123 3.28 3.39 -22.43
N VAL A 124 3.07 3.00 -21.18
CA VAL A 124 1.93 2.20 -20.74
C VAL A 124 1.06 3.07 -19.85
N GLU A 125 -0.22 3.16 -20.19
CA GLU A 125 -1.23 3.89 -19.41
C GLU A 125 -1.78 2.97 -18.32
N PHE A 126 -1.86 3.50 -17.10
CA PHE A 126 -2.52 2.89 -15.95
C PHE A 126 -3.65 3.80 -15.50
N SER A 127 -4.83 3.23 -15.26
CA SER A 127 -5.96 3.99 -14.71
C SER A 127 -6.80 3.17 -13.74
N THR A 128 -7.28 3.83 -12.68
CA THR A 128 -8.23 3.28 -11.71
C THR A 128 -8.90 4.42 -10.93
N ASP A 129 -9.97 4.13 -10.19
CA ASP A 129 -10.52 5.04 -9.19
C ASP A 129 -10.10 4.56 -7.80
N ILE A 130 -9.37 5.40 -7.07
CA ILE A 130 -8.95 5.12 -5.69
C ILE A 130 -10.05 5.57 -4.74
N HIS A 131 -10.47 4.70 -3.82
CA HIS A 131 -11.37 5.05 -2.74
C HIS A 131 -10.57 5.78 -1.66
N CYS A 132 -10.79 7.08 -1.55
CA CYS A 132 -10.03 7.92 -0.64
C CYS A 132 -10.40 7.60 0.82
N PRO A 133 -9.45 7.11 1.64
CA PRO A 133 -9.73 6.90 3.05
C PRO A 133 -9.87 8.26 3.76
N PRO A 134 -10.58 8.31 4.90
CA PRO A 134 -10.58 9.49 5.76
C PRO A 134 -9.15 9.94 6.08
N CYS A 135 -8.87 11.23 5.98
CA CYS A 135 -7.52 11.74 6.24
C CYS A 135 -7.03 11.34 7.65
N GLN A 136 -7.91 11.35 8.66
CA GLN A 136 -7.55 10.98 10.03
C GLN A 136 -7.20 9.49 10.21
N SER A 137 -7.60 8.60 9.29
CA SER A 137 -7.25 7.17 9.39
C SER A 137 -5.88 6.85 8.81
N VAL A 138 -5.29 7.77 8.05
CA VAL A 138 -3.97 7.62 7.41
C VAL A 138 -2.97 8.60 8.02
N CYS A 139 -3.38 9.85 8.17
CA CYS A 139 -2.59 10.90 8.77
C CYS A 139 -2.80 10.86 10.28
N ASN A 140 -1.71 10.72 11.05
CA ASN A 140 -1.71 10.97 12.49
C ASN A 140 -1.89 12.46 12.77
N VAL A 141 -3.10 12.98 12.51
CA VAL A 141 -3.53 14.33 12.90
C VAL A 141 -3.94 14.26 14.37
N GLY A 142 -3.02 14.66 15.25
CA GLY A 142 -3.29 14.97 16.65
C GLY A 142 -4.01 16.30 16.81
#